data_AF-A0A953SQS3-F1
#
_entry.id   AF-A0A953SQS3-F1
#
_cell.length_a   1.000
_cell.length_b   1.000
_cell.length_c   1.000
_cell.angle_alpha   90.00
_cell.angle_beta   90.00
_cell.angle_gamma   90.00
#
_symmetry.space_group_name_H-M   'P 1'
#
loop_
_entity.id
_entity.type
_entity.pdbx_description
1 polymer ?
#
loop_
_entity_poly.entity_id
_entity_poly.type
_entity_poly.pdbx_seq_one_letter_code
_entity_poly.pdbx_strand_id
1 'polypeptide(L)'
;MILIKQRSKSRRLVNYKHYLYHFTHPSNLPSIKKYGLLSWERLDQSGIFYLPASNSLSQNLDLKKGLSDYVRLSLNQKHPMADAAIYYGRVDRLIYIKIHPAVINFSETLFSDENATANFAIIDNDPFTALNSSSKQAEILVKGVIEPKYIIFN
;
A
#
# COMPACT_ATOMS: atom_id res chain seq x y z
N MET A 1 12.11 24.77 31.37
CA MET A 1 12.04 23.52 30.58
C MET A 1 10.60 23.04 30.59
N ILE A 2 9.80 23.44 29.60
CA ILE A 2 8.38 23.04 29.51
C ILE A 2 8.33 21.76 28.68
N LEU A 3 8.14 20.62 29.36
CA LEU A 3 7.79 19.35 28.73
C LEU A 3 6.34 19.44 28.26
N ILE A 4 6.13 19.82 26.99
CA ILE A 4 4.84 19.64 26.34
C ILE A 4 4.68 18.14 26.10
N LYS A 5 3.94 17.46 26.98
CA LYS A 5 3.39 16.12 26.70
C LYS A 5 2.53 16.25 25.45
N GLN A 6 3.02 15.78 24.30
CA GLN A 6 2.17 15.54 23.14
C GLN A 6 1.09 14.53 23.57
N ARG A 7 -0.13 15.02 23.75
CA ARG A 7 -1.30 14.17 23.96
C ARG A 7 -1.52 13.38 22.67
N SER A 8 -1.22 12.09 22.70
CA SER A 8 -1.70 11.13 21.71
C SER A 8 -3.23 11.25 21.64
N LYS A 9 -3.74 11.89 20.58
CA LYS A 9 -5.17 11.82 20.27
C LYS A 9 -5.43 10.39 19.79
N SER A 10 -6.12 9.60 20.61
CA SER A 10 -6.61 8.28 20.18
C SER A 10 -7.41 8.45 18.89
N ARG A 11 -6.94 7.82 17.80
CA ARG A 11 -7.58 7.86 16.50
C ARG A 11 -8.94 7.15 16.58
N ARG A 12 -10.01 7.78 16.09
CA ARG A 12 -11.33 7.15 16.02
C ARG A 12 -11.28 6.03 14.97
N LEU A 13 -11.81 4.87 15.32
CA LEU A 13 -11.93 3.75 14.37
C LEU A 13 -12.79 4.16 13.17
N VAL A 14 -12.29 3.86 11.98
CA VAL A 14 -13.00 4.04 10.72
C VAL A 14 -13.73 2.75 10.36
N ASN A 15 -15.01 2.87 10.07
CA ASN A 15 -15.87 1.77 9.61
C ASN A 15 -16.04 1.85 8.08
N TYR A 16 -14.97 1.57 7.34
CA TYR A 16 -15.00 1.54 5.88
C TYR A 16 -15.55 0.19 5.39
N LYS A 17 -16.51 0.22 4.45
CA LYS A 17 -17.29 -0.96 4.04
C LYS A 17 -16.83 -1.61 2.73
N HIS A 18 -15.87 -1.01 2.02
CA HIS A 18 -15.39 -1.54 0.76
C HIS A 18 -14.03 -2.24 0.93
N TYR A 19 -13.76 -3.20 0.06
CA TYR A 19 -12.43 -3.81 0.00
C TYR A 19 -11.42 -2.80 -0.54
N LEU A 20 -10.18 -2.95 -0.08
CA LEU A 20 -9.02 -2.35 -0.71
C LEU A 20 -8.41 -3.34 -1.69
N TYR A 21 -7.54 -2.86 -2.58
CA TYR A 21 -6.98 -3.68 -3.64
C TYR A 21 -5.47 -3.58 -3.69
N HIS A 22 -4.83 -4.68 -4.06
CA HIS A 22 -3.42 -4.71 -4.43
C HIS A 22 -3.29 -5.44 -5.77
N PHE A 23 -2.62 -4.82 -6.74
CA PHE A 23 -2.33 -5.47 -8.01
C PHE A 23 -0.92 -6.07 -7.99
N THR A 24 -0.79 -7.28 -8.51
CA THR A 24 0.47 -8.01 -8.53
C THR A 24 0.50 -8.99 -9.70
N HIS A 25 1.70 -9.45 -10.07
CA HIS A 25 1.82 -10.59 -10.98
C HIS A 25 1.36 -11.90 -10.30
N PRO A 26 0.68 -12.82 -11.01
CA PRO A 26 0.20 -14.09 -10.45
C PRO A 26 1.28 -14.98 -9.81
N SER A 27 2.54 -14.91 -10.29
CA SER A 27 3.64 -15.70 -9.72
C SER A 27 3.94 -15.36 -8.26
N ASN A 28 3.48 -14.20 -7.77
CA ASN A 28 3.69 -13.78 -6.38
C ASN A 28 2.65 -14.41 -5.44
N LEU A 29 1.57 -15.03 -5.94
CA LEU A 29 0.53 -15.62 -5.11
C LEU A 29 1.02 -16.67 -4.11
N PRO A 30 1.93 -17.60 -4.46
CA PRO A 30 2.40 -18.61 -3.51
C PRO A 30 3.08 -17.99 -2.27
N SER A 31 3.93 -16.98 -2.45
CA SER A 31 4.59 -16.30 -1.33
C SER A 31 3.58 -15.44 -0.55
N ILE A 32 2.65 -14.77 -1.23
CA ILE A 32 1.59 -13.98 -0.56
C ILE A 32 0.70 -14.87 0.31
N LYS A 33 0.32 -16.06 -0.17
CA LYS A 33 -0.46 -17.04 0.61
C LYS A 33 0.29 -17.55 1.83
N LYS A 34 1.61 -17.73 1.72
CA LYS A 34 2.45 -18.30 2.77
C LYS A 34 2.86 -17.28 3.84
N TYR A 35 3.24 -16.08 3.43
CA TYR A 35 3.87 -15.08 4.31
C TYR A 35 3.03 -13.82 4.53
N GLY A 36 1.93 -13.66 3.78
CA GLY A 36 1.18 -12.41 3.71
C GLY A 36 1.68 -11.52 2.57
N LEU A 37 1.07 -10.35 2.43
CA LEU A 37 1.51 -9.35 1.47
C LEU A 37 2.54 -8.44 2.12
N LEU A 38 3.81 -8.59 1.73
CA LEU A 38 4.94 -7.87 2.30
C LEU A 38 5.25 -6.60 1.49
N SER A 39 5.79 -5.57 2.15
CA SER A 39 6.47 -4.45 1.52
C SER A 39 7.64 -4.95 0.66
N TRP A 40 8.02 -4.20 -0.37
CA TRP A 40 9.12 -4.61 -1.23
C TRP A 40 10.45 -4.68 -0.46
N GLU A 41 10.64 -3.79 0.51
CA GLU A 41 11.81 -3.83 1.39
C GLU A 41 11.87 -5.13 2.20
N ARG A 42 10.74 -5.62 2.73
CA ARG A 42 10.72 -6.90 3.46
C ARG A 42 10.88 -8.10 2.55
N LEU A 43 10.39 -8.05 1.31
CA LEU A 43 10.63 -9.10 0.32
C LEU A 43 12.13 -9.25 0.05
N ASP A 44 12.82 -8.13 -0.17
CA ASP A 44 14.27 -8.10 -0.39
C ASP A 44 15.04 -8.60 0.85
N GLN A 45 14.71 -8.08 2.04
CA GLN A 45 15.35 -8.50 3.31
C GLN A 45 15.14 -9.99 3.63
N SER A 46 14.01 -10.57 3.21
CA SER A 46 13.67 -11.96 3.47
C SER A 46 14.17 -12.93 2.38
N GLY A 47 14.80 -12.42 1.32
CA GLY A 47 15.23 -13.23 0.18
C GLY A 47 14.06 -13.90 -0.57
N ILE A 48 12.86 -13.33 -0.48
CA ILE A 48 11.66 -13.87 -1.13
C ILE A 48 11.63 -13.33 -2.56
N PHE A 49 11.74 -14.22 -3.54
CA PHE A 49 11.58 -13.84 -4.94
C PHE A 49 10.16 -13.30 -5.21
N TYR A 50 10.08 -12.22 -5.98
CA TYR A 50 8.84 -11.63 -6.48
C TYR A 50 9.08 -10.97 -7.84
N LEU A 51 8.01 -10.85 -8.64
CA LEU A 51 8.00 -10.04 -9.84
C LEU A 51 7.31 -8.70 -9.56
N PRO A 52 8.04 -7.57 -9.52
CA PRO A 52 7.46 -6.26 -9.24
C PRO A 52 6.64 -5.72 -10.42
N ALA A 53 5.52 -5.05 -10.12
CA ALA A 53 4.83 -4.17 -11.08
C ALA A 53 5.40 -2.73 -11.07
N SER A 54 6.30 -2.45 -10.12
CA SER A 54 7.04 -1.19 -9.98
C SER A 54 8.30 -1.17 -10.86
N ASN A 55 9.05 -0.06 -10.81
CA ASN A 55 10.36 0.03 -11.44
C ASN A 55 11.39 0.65 -10.48
N SER A 56 12.65 0.71 -10.91
CA SER A 56 13.73 1.25 -10.09
C SER A 56 13.53 2.72 -9.72
N LEU A 57 12.89 3.52 -10.58
CA LEU A 57 12.59 4.92 -10.25
C LEU A 57 11.60 5.02 -9.09
N SER A 58 10.49 4.27 -9.12
CA SER A 58 9.52 4.29 -8.03
C SER A 58 10.10 3.76 -6.73
N GLN A 59 10.94 2.71 -6.77
CA GLN A 59 11.65 2.20 -5.59
C GLN A 59 12.60 3.25 -4.99
N ASN A 60 13.34 3.98 -5.83
CA ASN A 60 14.20 5.07 -5.37
C ASN A 60 13.40 6.23 -4.76
N LEU A 61 12.21 6.53 -5.29
CA LEU A 61 11.32 7.54 -4.72
C LEU A 61 10.77 7.09 -3.36
N ASP A 62 10.42 5.81 -3.22
CA ASP A 62 10.02 5.24 -1.93
C ASP A 62 11.14 5.38 -0.89
N LEU A 63 12.37 5.03 -1.25
CA LEU A 63 13.53 5.20 -0.37
C LEU A 63 13.71 6.65 0.07
N LYS A 64 13.65 7.61 -0.88
CA LYS A 64 13.78 9.04 -0.59
C LYS A 64 12.67 9.56 0.34
N LYS A 65 11.47 8.97 0.26
CA LYS A 65 10.32 9.34 1.10
C LYS A 65 10.18 8.49 2.36
N GLY A 66 11.03 7.48 2.58
CA GLY A 66 10.91 6.55 3.70
C GLY A 66 9.68 5.64 3.63
N LEU A 67 9.24 5.30 2.42
CA LEU A 67 8.02 4.51 2.15
C LEU A 67 8.31 3.07 1.67
N SER A 68 9.57 2.63 1.71
CA SER A 68 10.01 1.32 1.24
C SER A 68 9.42 0.16 2.05
N ASP A 69 9.25 0.34 3.36
CA ASP A 69 8.60 -0.64 4.25
C ASP A 69 7.07 -0.48 4.30
N TYR A 70 6.41 -0.10 3.21
CA TYR A 70 4.95 -0.01 3.14
C TYR A 70 4.36 -0.77 1.96
N VAL A 71 3.35 -1.58 2.25
CA VAL A 71 2.46 -2.18 1.26
C VAL A 71 1.52 -1.12 0.71
N ARG A 72 1.48 -0.95 -0.61
CA ARG A 72 0.58 -0.03 -1.30
C ARG A 72 -0.74 -0.69 -1.66
N LEU A 73 -1.83 -0.09 -1.21
CA LEU A 73 -3.19 -0.49 -1.53
C LEU A 73 -3.93 0.63 -2.26
N SER A 74 -4.72 0.27 -3.26
CA SER A 74 -5.63 1.18 -3.95
C SER A 74 -7.06 1.05 -3.42
N LEU A 75 -7.78 2.17 -3.47
CA LEU A 75 -9.22 2.23 -3.18
C LEU A 75 -10.07 1.55 -4.26
N ASN A 76 -9.52 1.42 -5.47
CA ASN A 76 -10.21 0.92 -6.65
C ASN A 76 -9.39 -0.16 -7.35
N GLN A 77 -10.05 -1.12 -8.00
CA GLN A 77 -9.37 -2.12 -8.83
C GLN A 77 -8.65 -1.48 -10.01
N LYS A 78 -9.29 -0.54 -10.71
CA LYS A 78 -8.67 0.12 -11.86
C LYS A 78 -7.75 1.23 -11.37
N HIS A 79 -6.44 0.99 -11.42
CA HIS A 79 -5.42 1.92 -10.97
C HIS A 79 -4.49 2.31 -12.14
N PRO A 80 -4.24 3.60 -12.43
CA PRO A 80 -3.37 4.02 -13.54
C PRO A 80 -1.98 3.38 -13.54
N MET A 81 -1.40 3.11 -12.36
CA MET A 81 -0.10 2.44 -12.26
C MET A 81 -0.14 0.95 -12.66
N ALA A 82 -1.29 0.30 -12.59
CA ALA A 82 -1.46 -1.07 -13.10
C ALA A 82 -1.42 -1.07 -14.64
N ASP A 83 -2.13 -0.13 -15.27
CA ASP A 83 -2.10 0.05 -16.73
C ASP A 83 -0.69 0.41 -17.21
N ALA A 84 0.01 1.31 -16.50
CA ALA A 84 1.39 1.66 -16.79
C ALA A 84 2.34 0.45 -16.66
N ALA A 85 2.14 -0.43 -15.68
CA ALA A 85 2.99 -1.61 -15.51
C ALA A 85 2.92 -2.56 -16.71
N ILE A 86 1.72 -2.76 -17.27
CA ILE A 86 1.50 -3.54 -18.49
C ILE A 86 2.04 -2.81 -19.71
N TYR A 87 1.67 -1.53 -19.88
CA TYR A 87 2.04 -0.73 -21.05
C TYR A 87 3.55 -0.62 -21.25
N TYR A 88 4.30 -0.43 -20.16
CA TYR A 88 5.76 -0.37 -20.19
C TYR A 88 6.45 -1.75 -20.09
N GLY A 89 5.69 -2.85 -20.16
CA GLY A 89 6.25 -4.21 -20.18
C GLY A 89 6.97 -4.64 -18.90
N ARG A 90 6.62 -4.05 -17.75
CA ARG A 90 7.20 -4.43 -16.44
C ARG A 90 6.70 -5.81 -16.01
N VAL A 91 5.45 -6.09 -16.34
CA VAL A 91 4.77 -7.37 -16.19
C VAL A 91 3.91 -7.61 -17.43
N ASP A 92 3.67 -8.88 -17.75
CA ASP A 92 2.83 -9.32 -18.87
C ASP A 92 1.33 -9.33 -18.51
N ARG A 93 1.01 -9.55 -17.23
CA ARG A 93 -0.36 -9.57 -16.70
C ARG A 93 -0.40 -9.25 -15.22
N LEU A 94 -1.58 -8.86 -14.76
CA LEU A 94 -1.87 -8.55 -13.36
C LEU A 94 -3.10 -9.30 -12.88
N ILE A 95 -3.10 -9.58 -11.58
CA ILE A 95 -4.29 -9.94 -10.81
C ILE A 95 -4.50 -8.92 -9.71
N TYR A 96 -5.73 -8.83 -9.22
CA TYR A 96 -6.12 -7.93 -8.14
C TYR A 96 -6.53 -8.75 -6.93
N ILE A 97 -5.84 -8.53 -5.82
CA ILE A 97 -6.13 -9.17 -4.54
C ILE A 97 -6.97 -8.21 -3.71
N LYS A 98 -8.05 -8.73 -3.11
CA LYS A 98 -8.91 -7.97 -2.19
C LYS A 98 -8.32 -8.02 -0.78
N ILE A 99 -8.27 -6.85 -0.14
CA ILE A 99 -7.77 -6.67 1.22
C ILE A 99 -8.91 -6.17 2.10
N HIS A 100 -9.05 -6.79 3.27
CA HIS A 100 -10.06 -6.43 4.26
C HIS A 100 -9.80 -5.02 4.81
N PRO A 101 -10.82 -4.14 4.92
CA PRO A 101 -10.62 -2.73 5.27
C PRO A 101 -10.17 -2.47 6.71
N ALA A 102 -10.13 -3.50 7.56
CA ALA A 102 -9.61 -3.39 8.93
C ALA A 102 -8.18 -2.83 9.00
N VAL A 103 -7.37 -3.03 7.94
CA VAL A 103 -5.98 -2.51 7.85
C VAL A 103 -5.90 -0.98 7.91
N ILE A 104 -7.00 -0.26 7.60
CA ILE A 104 -7.10 1.21 7.75
C ILE A 104 -6.85 1.64 9.20
N ASN A 105 -7.27 0.80 10.16
CA ASN A 105 -7.20 1.11 11.58
C ASN A 105 -5.89 0.66 12.24
N PHE A 106 -4.91 0.14 11.49
CA PHE A 106 -3.61 -0.15 12.09
C PHE A 106 -2.89 1.17 12.43
N SER A 107 -2.15 1.15 13.54
CA SER A 107 -1.53 2.34 14.12
C SER A 107 -0.52 3.02 13.20
N GLU A 108 0.14 2.24 12.34
CA GLU A 108 1.19 2.69 11.43
C GLU A 108 0.71 2.80 9.97
N THR A 109 -0.58 2.65 9.71
CA THR A 109 -1.11 2.87 8.36
C THR A 109 -1.11 4.36 8.03
N LEU A 110 -0.56 4.70 6.86
CA LEU A 110 -0.58 6.05 6.31
C LEU A 110 -1.53 6.13 5.11
N PHE A 111 -1.90 7.36 4.75
CA PHE A 111 -2.89 7.66 3.73
C PHE A 111 -2.34 8.74 2.84
N SER A 112 -2.39 8.49 1.54
CA SER A 112 -1.94 9.42 0.51
C SER A 112 -3.13 9.86 -0.33
N ASP A 113 -3.26 11.16 -0.55
CA ASP A 113 -4.32 11.74 -1.37
C ASP A 113 -4.14 11.45 -2.88
N GLU A 114 -2.95 11.06 -3.30
CA GLU A 114 -2.59 10.69 -4.68
C GLU A 114 -1.61 9.51 -4.61
N ASN A 115 -0.96 9.17 -5.73
CA ASN A 115 0.19 8.28 -5.72
C ASN A 115 1.24 8.80 -4.72
N ALA A 116 1.64 8.00 -3.72
CA ALA A 116 2.48 8.51 -2.64
C ALA A 116 3.89 8.92 -3.09
N THR A 117 4.32 8.54 -4.29
CA THR A 117 5.59 9.00 -4.89
C THR A 117 5.47 10.32 -5.66
N ALA A 118 4.25 10.83 -5.90
CA ALA A 118 4.05 12.11 -6.57
C ALA A 118 4.64 13.28 -5.77
N ASN A 119 5.12 14.31 -6.47
CA ASN A 119 5.89 15.41 -5.86
C ASN A 119 5.13 16.15 -4.75
N PHE A 120 3.82 16.31 -4.91
CA PHE A 120 2.97 17.09 -4.00
C PHE A 120 1.97 16.22 -3.22
N ALA A 121 2.18 14.90 -3.17
CA ALA A 121 1.32 14.01 -2.41
C ALA A 121 1.31 14.40 -0.93
N ILE A 122 0.12 14.56 -0.37
CA ILE A 122 -0.11 14.74 1.06
C ILE A 122 -0.19 13.33 1.65
N ILE A 123 0.72 13.04 2.59
CA ILE A 123 0.79 11.75 3.26
C ILE A 123 0.76 11.97 4.77
N ASP A 124 -0.25 11.40 5.43
CA ASP A 124 -0.39 11.51 6.87
C ASP A 124 -1.10 10.27 7.46
N ASN A 125 -1.51 10.38 8.73
CA ASN A 125 -2.24 9.33 9.45
C ASN A 125 -3.75 9.60 9.51
N ASP A 126 -4.27 10.58 8.78
CA ASP A 126 -5.70 10.84 8.67
C ASP A 126 -6.28 9.91 7.57
N PRO A 127 -7.19 8.98 7.91
CA PRO A 127 -7.75 8.10 6.90
C PRO A 127 -8.47 8.87 5.78
N PHE A 128 -9.04 10.04 6.10
CA PHE A 128 -9.79 10.84 5.14
C PHE A 128 -8.90 11.48 4.06
N THR A 129 -7.59 11.57 4.26
CA THR A 129 -6.62 12.02 3.24
C THR A 129 -6.73 11.19 1.97
N ALA A 130 -6.77 9.86 2.10
CA ALA A 130 -7.01 8.97 0.95
C ALA A 130 -8.51 8.77 0.69
N LEU A 131 -9.31 8.52 1.75
CA LEU A 131 -10.71 8.08 1.57
C LEU A 131 -11.62 9.15 0.92
N ASN A 132 -11.30 10.44 1.08
CA ASN A 132 -12.04 11.56 0.47
C ASN A 132 -11.34 12.14 -0.77
N SER A 133 -10.20 11.59 -1.18
CA SER A 133 -9.49 12.10 -2.34
C SER A 133 -10.31 11.93 -3.62
N SER A 134 -10.26 12.94 -4.49
CA SER A 134 -10.79 12.84 -5.85
C SER A 134 -9.87 12.08 -6.80
N SER A 135 -8.63 11.79 -6.40
CA SER A 135 -7.69 11.05 -7.24
C SER A 135 -7.99 9.55 -7.28
N LYS A 136 -7.91 8.98 -8.48
CA LYS A 136 -7.95 7.52 -8.68
C LYS A 136 -6.66 6.82 -8.23
N GLN A 137 -5.60 7.57 -7.95
CA GLN A 137 -4.33 7.05 -7.46
C GLN A 137 -4.12 7.25 -5.96
N ALA A 138 -5.13 7.70 -5.20
CA ALA A 138 -5.02 7.74 -3.75
C ALA A 138 -4.70 6.35 -3.18
N GLU A 139 -3.77 6.31 -2.23
CA GLU A 139 -3.19 5.08 -1.70
C GLU A 139 -3.37 4.96 -0.18
N ILE A 140 -3.49 3.72 0.28
CA ILE A 140 -3.38 3.35 1.69
C ILE A 140 -2.08 2.56 1.85
N LEU A 141 -1.24 3.01 2.77
CA LEU A 141 0.11 2.50 2.97
C LEU A 141 0.14 1.74 4.29
N VAL A 142 0.16 0.41 4.23
CA VAL A 142 0.21 -0.44 5.43
C VAL A 142 1.66 -0.84 5.70
N LYS A 143 2.17 -0.50 6.88
CA LYS A 143 3.58 -0.75 7.21
C LYS A 143 3.88 -2.25 7.26
N GLY A 144 4.96 -2.64 6.62
CA GLY A 144 5.56 -3.96 6.71
C GLY A 144 4.80 -5.06 6.00
N VAL A 145 3.86 -5.68 6.71
CA VAL A 145 3.17 -6.89 6.23
C VAL A 145 1.68 -6.82 6.51
N ILE A 146 0.89 -7.24 5.52
CA ILE A 146 -0.51 -7.57 5.70
C ILE A 146 -0.62 -9.09 5.85
N GLU A 147 -0.99 -9.53 7.05
CA GLU A 147 -1.14 -10.95 7.35
C GLU A 147 -2.21 -11.62 6.46
N PRO A 148 -2.05 -12.91 6.12
CA PRO A 148 -3.00 -13.64 5.28
C PRO A 148 -4.47 -13.55 5.70
N LYS A 149 -4.77 -13.41 7.00
CA LYS A 149 -6.14 -13.29 7.53
C LYS A 149 -6.88 -12.03 7.04
N TYR A 150 -6.18 -11.02 6.55
CA TYR A 150 -6.76 -9.81 5.96
C TYR A 150 -6.83 -9.86 4.43
N ILE A 151 -6.39 -10.97 3.83
CA ILE A 151 -6.31 -11.15 2.38
C ILE A 151 -7.41 -12.11 1.95
N ILE A 152 -8.20 -11.72 0.94
CA ILE A 152 -9.28 -12.55 0.43
C ILE A 152 -8.78 -13.26 -0.82
N PHE A 153 -8.46 -14.54 -0.65
CA PHE A 153 -8.18 -15.45 -1.73
C PHE A 153 -9.50 -16.03 -2.24
N ASN A 154 -9.82 -15.75 -3.50
CA ASN A 154 -10.91 -16.43 -4.22
C ASN A 154 -10.43 -17.78 -4.76
#